data_AF-A0A0F9GW37-F1
#
_entry.id   AF-A0A0F9GW37-F1
#
_cell.length_a   1.000
_cell.length_b   1.000
_cell.length_c   1.000
_cell.angle_alpha   90.00
_cell.angle_beta   90.00
_cell.angle_gamma   90.00
#
_symmetry.space_group_name_H-M   'P 1'
#
loop_
_entity.id
_entity.type
_entity.pdbx_description
1 polymer ?
#
loop_
_entity_poly.entity_id
_entity_poly.type
_entity_poly.pdbx_seq_one_letter_code
_entity_poly.pdbx_strand_id
1 'polypeptide(L)' 'MAGNTFGNLFKLTTFGESHGVAIGGIIDGCPAGITLDLDLVERDMQRRRPGQSK' A
#
# COMPACT_ATOMS: atom_id res chain seq x y z
N MET A 1 1.00 20.35 7.48
CA MET A 1 1.30 18.98 7.93
C MET A 1 0.71 18.03 6.91
N ALA A 2 1.54 17.20 6.29
CA ALA A 2 1.15 16.41 5.11
C ALA A 2 -0.08 15.56 5.41
N GLY A 3 -1.12 15.68 4.58
CA GLY A 3 -2.26 14.78 4.62
C GLY A 3 -1.80 13.40 4.15
N ASN A 4 -1.35 12.57 5.07
CA ASN A 4 -0.93 11.19 4.82
C ASN A 4 -2.11 10.21 4.77
N THR A 5 -3.34 10.74 4.86
CA THR A 5 -4.58 9.98 4.89
C THR A 5 -5.42 10.34 3.66
N PHE A 6 -5.85 9.34 2.91
CA PHE A 6 -6.71 9.47 1.74
C PHE A 6 -7.99 8.63 1.91
N GLY A 7 -9.15 9.23 1.64
CA GLY A 7 -10.45 8.57 1.71
C GLY A 7 -11.26 8.85 2.99
N ASN A 8 -12.56 8.51 2.94
CA ASN A 8 -13.52 8.77 4.03
C ASN A 8 -13.99 7.47 4.70
N LEU A 9 -14.70 6.62 3.95
CA LEU A 9 -15.21 5.31 4.43
C LEU A 9 -14.18 4.21 4.26
N PHE A 10 -13.56 4.13 3.08
CA PHE A 10 -12.39 3.30 2.81
C PHE A 10 -11.17 4.22 2.82
N LYS A 11 -10.30 4.07 3.81
CA LYS A 11 -9.27 5.06 4.13
C LYS A 11 -7.89 4.42 4.12
N LEU A 12 -6.96 5.07 3.42
CA LEU A 12 -5.54 4.70 3.39
C LEU A 12 -4.73 5.75 4.15
N THR A 13 -4.01 5.33 5.19
CA THR A 13 -3.06 6.17 5.91
C THR A 13 -1.66 5.65 5.68
N THR A 14 -0.74 6.45 5.13
CA THR A 14 0.64 6.03 4.85
C THR A 14 1.62 6.51 5.92
N PHE A 15 2.72 5.78 6.07
CA PHE A 15 3.82 6.12 6.97
C PHE A 15 5.17 5.62 6.44
N GLY A 16 6.25 6.11 7.05
CA GLY A 16 7.62 5.78 6.69
C GLY A 16 8.22 6.76 5.68
N GLU A 17 9.54 6.65 5.50
CA GLU A 17 10.34 7.52 4.66
C GLU A 17 11.24 6.67 3.74
N SER A 18 11.67 7.25 2.61
CA SER A 18 12.43 6.52 1.59
C SER A 18 13.77 5.95 2.06
N HIS A 19 14.37 6.54 3.10
CA HIS A 19 15.63 6.08 3.71
C HIS A 19 15.44 5.45 5.10
N GLY A 20 14.18 5.25 5.52
CA GLY A 20 13.85 4.65 6.81
C GLY A 20 13.98 3.13 6.76
N VAL A 21 13.80 2.51 7.92
CA VAL A 21 13.84 1.03 8.05
C VAL A 21 12.75 0.36 7.21
N ALA A 22 11.59 1.02 7.07
CA ALA A 22 10.47 0.53 6.26
C ALA A 22 9.53 1.67 5.85
N ILE A 23 8.73 1.41 4.82
CA ILE A 23 7.55 2.18 4.44
C ILE A 23 6.30 1.31 4.56
N GLY A 24 5.14 1.93 4.79
CA GLY A 24 3.90 1.18 4.94
C GLY A 24 2.65 2.03 4.91
N GLY A 25 1.51 1.37 5.15
CA GLY A 25 0.23 2.03 5.29
C GLY A 25 -0.81 1.16 6.00
N ILE A 26 -1.86 1.82 6.47
CA ILE A 26 -3.02 1.26 7.17
C ILE A 26 -4.23 1.45 6.28
N ILE A 27 -5.02 0.40 6.09
CA ILE A 27 -6.29 0.44 5.35
C ILE A 27 -7.43 0.22 6.35
N ASP A 28 -8.29 1.22 6.48
CA ASP A 28 -9.50 1.17 7.30
C ASP A 28 -10.76 1.07 6.44
N GLY A 29 -11.81 0.46 6.99
CA GLY A 29 -13.11 0.33 6.33
C GLY A 29 -13.18 -0.79 5.29
N CYS A 30 -12.24 -1.74 5.32
CA CYS A 30 -12.32 -2.94 4.51
C CYS A 30 -13.45 -3.85 5.02
N PRO A 31 -14.39 -4.30 4.16
CA PRO A 31 -15.41 -5.26 4.55
C PRO A 31 -14.81 -6.58 5.04
N ALA A 32 -15.45 -7.19 6.03
CA ALA A 32 -15.08 -8.53 6.49
C ALA A 32 -15.39 -9.60 5.43
N GLY A 33 -14.68 -10.73 5.49
CA GLY A 33 -14.89 -11.87 4.59
C GLY A 33 -14.17 -11.77 3.24
N ILE A 34 -13.42 -10.70 3.00
CA ILE A 34 -12.55 -10.58 1.83
C ILE A 34 -11.25 -11.37 2.09
N THR A 35 -10.93 -12.30 1.19
CA THR A 35 -9.64 -12.98 1.23
C THR A 35 -8.57 -12.06 0.66
N LEU A 36 -7.51 -11.82 1.43
CA LEU A 36 -6.36 -11.04 0.98
C LEU A 36 -5.39 -11.96 0.24
N ASP A 37 -5.34 -11.82 -1.09
CA ASP A 37 -4.35 -12.48 -1.93
C ASP A 37 -3.03 -11.70 -1.90
N LEU A 38 -2.09 -12.15 -1.07
CA LEU A 38 -0.77 -11.53 -0.93
C LEU A 38 0.09 -11.73 -2.19
N ASP A 39 -0.12 -12.79 -2.96
CA ASP A 39 0.60 -13.05 -4.21
C ASP A 39 0.17 -12.07 -5.30
N LEU A 40 -1.11 -11.65 -5.29
CA LEU A 40 -1.58 -10.56 -6.14
C LEU A 40 -0.90 -9.23 -5.77
N VAL A 41 -0.81 -8.91 -4.48
CA VAL A 41 -0.16 -7.68 -4.00
C VAL A 41 1.30 -7.65 -4.42
N GLU A 42 2.04 -8.74 -4.20
CA GLU A 42 3.45 -8.83 -4.59
C GLU A 42 3.62 -8.69 -6.11
N ARG A 43 2.77 -9.34 -6.91
CA ARG A 43 2.80 -9.18 -8.38
C ARG A 43 2.60 -7.72 -8.82
N ASP A 44 1.69 -7.00 -8.19
CA ASP A 44 1.46 -5.58 -8.47
C ASP A 44 2.63 -4.69 -8.02
N MET A 45 3.28 -5.04 -6.90
CA MET A 45 4.52 -4.37 -6.47
C MET A 45 5.66 -4.61 -7.47
N GLN A 46 5.85 -5.84 -7.94
CA GLN A 46 6.88 -6.18 -8.94
C GLN A 46 6.64 -5.49 -10.28
N ARG A 47 5.38 -5.33 -10.71
CA ARG A 47 5.02 -4.58 -11.92
C ARG A 47 5.41 -3.10 -11.84
N ARG A 48 5.35 -2.50 -10.64
CA ARG A 48 5.76 -1.11 -10.40
C ARG A 48 7.27 -0.91 -10.35
N ARG A 49 8.04 -1.98 -10.13
CA ARG A 49 9.49 -1.90 -9.97
C ARG A 49 10.15 -1.43 -11.27
N PRO A 50 10.91 -0.31 -11.28
CA PRO A 50 11.63 0.15 -12.46
C PRO A 50 12.76 -0.82 -12.85
N GLY A 51 13.13 -0.86 -14.13
CA GLY A 51 14.21 -1.72 -14.64
C GLY A 51 13.78 -3.12 -15.11
N GLN A 52 12.49 -3.32 -15.41
CA GLN A 52 11.93 -4.57 -15.93
C GLN A 52 12.04 -4.72 -17.47
N SER A 53 12.33 -3.64 -18.19
CA SER A 53 12.65 -3.73 -19.63
C SER A 53 14.14 -4.04 -19.83
N LYS A 54 14.43 -5.12 -20.56
CA LYS A 54 15.77 -5.40 -21.10
C LYS A 54 16.15 -4.39 -22.18
#